data_AF-A0A7S2I9C9-F1
#
_entry.id   AF-A0A7S2I9C9-F1
#
_cell.length_a   1.000
_cell.length_b   1.000
_cell.length_c   1.000
_cell.angle_alpha   90.00
_cell.angle_beta   90.00
_cell.angle_gamma   90.00
#
_symmetry.space_group_name_H-M   'P 1'
#
loop_
_entity.id
_entity.type
_entity.pdbx_description
1 polymer ?
#
loop_
_entity_poly.entity_id
_entity_poly.type
_entity_poly.pdbx_seq_one_letter_code
_entity_poly.pdbx_strand_id
1 'polypeptide(L)'
;LRLRTGAAPGARCARAPLARAAWREPAPGGAGPGGGGRPTPSMACPEDAGFILELDKAMKRAASVRMMQSEVKTNEKRWIVAHEQPLDLLFVKRIFTELHRREAAMRDDLPEGKISVEAFQMSLERLFYLLGDPDPFEAEWYARGAEYVEWGHFFQVYRSRNVVVRLSVFERIFLTMDNADSSILAGFVSNFILLVILVSSLAFIFSTMPECKIAQGSSLCHSLKNVELGCLLLFILEYLLRVCTCWAVRGNVVDQGRLLELVVGHEAIDEGNPVLRLLYFVVAPANLIDAAAILPGVVSRLFEVKGGAFVVLRLVRLTRIFRAFKSPAMSEAVRVISKTMQQSIQALYILAFNLALGIVIFGSLMYMAEGG
;
A
#
# COMPACT_ATOMS: atom_id res chain seq x y z
N LEU A 1 -23.82 13.19 23.35
CA LEU A 1 -23.28 14.56 23.48
C LEU A 1 -24.12 15.32 24.50
N ARG A 2 -23.68 15.40 25.76
CA ARG A 2 -24.19 16.40 26.71
C ARG A 2 -23.12 17.47 26.83
N LEU A 3 -23.35 18.60 26.16
CA LEU A 3 -22.55 19.81 26.39
C LEU A 3 -23.12 20.45 27.66
N ARG A 4 -22.36 20.43 28.75
CA ARG A 4 -22.65 21.25 29.92
C ARG A 4 -22.00 22.61 29.70
N THR A 5 -22.81 23.61 29.40
CA THR A 5 -22.39 25.01 29.39
C THR A 5 -22.46 25.55 30.82
N GLY A 6 -21.31 25.86 31.41
CA GLY A 6 -21.23 26.69 32.60
C GLY A 6 -21.15 28.16 32.20
N ALA A 7 -22.27 28.78 31.87
CA ALA A 7 -22.40 30.24 31.76
C ALA A 7 -23.88 30.67 31.78
N ALA A 8 -24.16 31.79 32.45
CA ALA A 8 -25.46 32.36 32.78
C ALA A 8 -26.36 32.67 31.55
N PRO A 9 -27.69 32.79 31.74
CA PRO A 9 -28.65 32.80 30.63
C PRO A 9 -28.76 34.20 29.99
N GLY A 10 -28.46 34.31 28.70
CA GLY A 10 -28.83 35.51 27.94
C GLY A 10 -27.92 35.86 26.76
N ALA A 11 -27.87 35.02 25.71
CA ALA A 11 -27.50 35.48 24.36
C ALA A 11 -27.91 34.42 23.33
N ARG A 12 -28.86 34.74 22.45
CA ARG A 12 -29.14 33.93 21.25
C ARG A 12 -28.13 34.34 20.17
N CYS A 13 -27.29 33.41 19.72
CA CYS A 13 -26.48 33.62 18.51
C CYS A 13 -27.16 32.94 17.32
N ALA A 14 -27.50 33.75 16.33
CA ALA A 14 -28.06 33.33 15.05
C ALA A 14 -27.00 32.60 14.21
N ARG A 15 -27.41 31.55 13.47
CA ARG A 15 -26.60 30.89 12.45
C ARG A 15 -26.46 31.79 11.23
N ALA A 16 -25.23 32.01 10.75
CA ALA A 16 -24.97 32.55 9.42
C ALA A 16 -24.28 31.48 8.53
N PRO A 17 -24.58 31.41 7.22
CA PRO A 17 -24.18 30.30 6.36
C PRO A 17 -22.81 30.51 5.69
N LEU A 18 -22.16 29.39 5.36
CA LEU A 18 -20.92 29.25 4.60
C LEU A 18 -21.02 29.91 3.21
N ALA A 19 -20.21 30.94 2.95
CA ALA A 19 -19.95 31.45 1.60
C ALA A 19 -18.45 31.41 1.28
N ARG A 20 -18.13 30.83 0.11
CA ARG A 20 -16.79 30.70 -0.47
C ARG A 20 -16.25 32.09 -0.82
N ALA A 21 -15.07 32.44 -0.30
CA ALA A 21 -14.33 33.62 -0.74
C ALA A 21 -13.20 33.21 -1.68
N ALA A 22 -13.29 33.66 -2.93
CA ALA A 22 -12.23 33.57 -3.94
C ALA A 22 -11.17 34.64 -3.67
N TRP A 23 -9.90 34.26 -3.72
CA TRP A 23 -8.77 35.19 -3.62
C TRP A 23 -8.45 35.78 -5.00
N ARG A 24 -8.38 37.11 -5.10
CA ARG A 24 -7.73 37.85 -6.20
C ARG A 24 -6.55 38.62 -5.61
N GLU A 25 -5.40 38.54 -6.27
CA GLU A 25 -4.18 39.29 -5.94
C GLU A 25 -4.30 40.78 -6.31
N PRO A 26 -3.66 41.71 -5.59
CA PRO A 26 -3.49 43.08 -6.03
C PRO A 26 -2.09 43.33 -6.65
N ALA A 27 -2.07 43.99 -7.81
CA ALA A 27 -0.88 44.52 -8.47
C ALA A 27 -0.40 45.85 -7.82
N PRO A 28 0.87 46.28 -8.03
CA PRO A 28 1.45 47.40 -7.27
C PRO A 28 1.38 48.75 -8.01
N GLY A 29 1.25 49.84 -7.23
CA GLY A 29 1.82 51.15 -7.56
C GLY A 29 0.83 52.31 -7.75
N GLY A 30 0.99 53.38 -6.95
CA GLY A 30 0.39 54.71 -7.23
C GLY A 30 0.18 55.56 -5.97
N ALA A 31 0.89 56.70 -5.90
CA ALA A 31 1.07 57.57 -4.73
C ALA A 31 -0.03 58.62 -4.49
N GLY A 32 -0.12 59.17 -3.26
CA GLY A 32 -0.82 60.42 -2.94
C GLY A 32 -1.31 60.53 -1.48
N PRO A 33 -1.01 61.60 -0.72
CA PRO A 33 -1.25 61.67 0.73
C PRO A 33 -2.59 62.31 1.08
N GLY A 34 -3.30 61.75 2.05
CA GLY A 34 -4.53 62.33 2.59
C GLY A 34 -4.99 61.59 3.83
N GLY A 35 -5.14 62.31 4.95
CA GLY A 35 -5.48 61.75 6.25
C GLY A 35 -6.79 60.96 6.26
N GLY A 36 -6.76 59.82 6.93
CA GLY A 36 -7.90 58.97 7.20
C GLY A 36 -7.42 57.77 8.01
N GLY A 37 -7.90 57.63 9.25
CA GLY A 37 -7.44 56.62 10.20
C GLY A 37 -7.47 55.21 9.62
N ARG A 38 -6.41 54.43 9.90
CA ARG A 38 -6.40 52.99 9.63
C ARG A 38 -7.52 52.32 10.43
N PRO A 39 -8.34 51.44 9.83
CA PRO A 39 -9.14 50.52 10.62
C PRO A 39 -8.17 49.54 11.30
N THR A 40 -8.07 49.66 12.61
CA THR A 40 -7.62 48.58 13.49
C THR A 40 -8.52 47.37 13.28
N PRO A 41 -8.01 46.15 13.04
CA PRO A 41 -8.82 44.96 13.24
C PRO A 41 -8.95 44.73 14.75
N SER A 42 -9.81 45.51 15.41
CA SER A 42 -10.27 45.22 16.76
C SER A 42 -11.44 44.23 16.66
N MET A 43 -11.12 42.97 16.39
CA MET A 43 -11.90 41.85 16.89
C MET A 43 -10.90 40.88 17.49
N ALA A 44 -10.51 41.18 18.72
CA ALA A 44 -9.99 40.18 19.63
C ALA A 44 -11.07 39.09 19.73
N CYS A 45 -10.82 37.93 19.11
CA CYS A 45 -11.41 36.70 19.63
C CYS A 45 -10.89 36.55 21.06
N PRO A 46 -11.75 36.26 22.05
CA PRO A 46 -11.27 35.91 23.38
C PRO A 46 -10.30 34.74 23.24
N GLU A 47 -9.05 34.98 23.62
CA GLU A 47 -8.11 33.94 24.00
C GLU A 47 -8.77 33.12 25.12
N ASP A 48 -8.54 31.79 25.11
CA ASP A 48 -9.01 30.83 26.12
C ASP A 48 -10.42 30.23 25.99
N ALA A 49 -10.85 29.92 24.76
CA ALA A 49 -11.86 28.86 24.55
C ALA A 49 -11.24 27.61 23.89
N GLY A 50 -10.13 27.14 24.44
CA GLY A 50 -9.67 25.77 24.17
C GLY A 50 -10.73 24.80 24.67
N PHE A 51 -11.50 24.19 23.76
CA PHE A 51 -12.39 23.10 24.13
C PHE A 51 -11.53 21.88 24.46
N ILE A 52 -11.23 21.68 25.74
CA ILE A 52 -10.69 20.40 26.23
C ILE A 52 -11.83 19.39 26.13
N LEU A 53 -11.84 18.65 25.02
CA LEU A 53 -12.80 17.59 24.79
C LEU A 53 -12.31 16.34 25.55
N GLU A 54 -12.70 16.20 26.81
CA GLU A 54 -12.51 14.95 27.53
C GLU A 54 -13.43 13.87 26.95
N LEU A 55 -12.89 13.11 25.99
CA LEU A 55 -13.55 11.90 25.52
C LEU A 55 -13.32 10.77 26.54
N ASP A 56 -14.41 10.23 27.07
CA ASP A 56 -14.40 8.97 27.80
C ASP A 56 -13.74 7.84 26.96
N LYS A 57 -13.14 6.84 27.62
CA LYS A 57 -12.43 5.73 26.96
C LYS A 57 -13.32 5.02 25.94
N ALA A 58 -14.61 4.86 26.22
CA ALA A 58 -15.57 4.27 25.28
C ALA A 58 -15.79 5.16 24.05
N MET A 59 -15.82 6.48 24.24
CA MET A 59 -16.01 7.45 23.15
C MET A 59 -14.75 7.61 22.30
N LYS A 60 -13.55 7.53 22.89
CA LYS A 60 -12.27 7.44 22.15
C LYS A 60 -12.22 6.18 21.26
N ARG A 61 -12.66 5.04 21.79
CA ARG A 61 -12.78 3.79 21.01
C ARG A 61 -13.80 3.92 19.89
N ALA A 62 -14.98 4.47 20.16
CA ALA A 62 -16.02 4.67 19.15
C ALA A 62 -15.60 5.67 18.05
N ALA A 63 -14.89 6.74 18.40
CA ALA A 63 -14.33 7.70 17.45
C ALA A 63 -13.22 7.08 16.59
N SER A 64 -12.35 6.26 17.19
CA SER A 64 -11.32 5.51 16.48
C SER A 64 -11.94 4.52 15.48
N VAL A 65 -12.99 3.80 15.90
CA VAL A 65 -13.74 2.88 15.02
C VAL A 65 -14.42 3.64 13.88
N ARG A 66 -15.02 4.81 14.14
CA ARG A 66 -15.61 5.64 13.08
C ARG A 66 -14.59 6.23 12.12
N MET A 67 -13.38 6.55 12.59
CA MET A 67 -12.28 6.94 11.71
C MET A 67 -11.81 5.78 10.84
N MET A 68 -11.67 4.56 11.39
CA MET A 68 -11.37 3.38 10.57
C MET A 68 -12.49 3.09 9.56
N GLN A 69 -13.76 3.28 9.94
CA GLN A 69 -14.88 3.15 8.99
C GLN A 69 -14.90 4.25 7.92
N SER A 70 -14.25 5.39 8.17
CA SER A 70 -14.09 6.44 7.15
C SER A 70 -13.03 6.11 6.10
N GLU A 71 -12.05 5.24 6.39
CA GLU A 71 -11.15 4.64 5.37
C GLU A 71 -11.96 3.91 4.29
N VAL A 72 -13.16 3.42 4.62
CA VAL A 72 -14.02 2.67 3.69
C VAL A 72 -14.86 3.61 2.80
N LYS A 73 -15.03 4.89 3.15
CA LYS A 73 -16.07 5.76 2.55
C LYS A 73 -15.60 6.85 1.60
N THR A 74 -14.31 7.03 1.37
CA THR A 74 -13.80 8.02 0.40
C THR A 74 -12.79 7.41 -0.55
N ASN A 75 -13.24 6.49 -1.40
CA ASN A 75 -12.49 6.15 -2.60
C ASN A 75 -13.47 5.99 -3.77
N GLU A 76 -13.97 7.11 -4.28
CA GLU A 76 -14.46 7.12 -5.65
C GLU A 76 -13.27 6.78 -6.54
N LYS A 77 -13.13 5.49 -6.86
CA LYS A 77 -12.02 4.97 -7.66
C LYS A 77 -11.99 5.73 -8.97
N ARG A 78 -10.89 6.45 -9.23
CA ARG A 78 -10.69 7.15 -10.50
C ARG A 78 -10.45 6.13 -11.62
N TRP A 79 -10.73 6.53 -12.86
CA TRP A 79 -10.50 5.68 -14.03
C TRP A 79 -9.03 5.32 -14.21
N ILE A 80 -8.14 6.30 -14.05
CA ILE A 80 -6.69 6.14 -14.14
C ILE A 80 -6.09 6.61 -12.81
N VAL A 81 -4.99 5.98 -12.39
CA VAL A 81 -4.19 6.42 -11.23
C VAL A 81 -3.85 7.90 -11.40
N ALA A 82 -4.18 8.72 -10.40
CA ALA A 82 -3.94 10.16 -10.44
C ALA A 82 -2.44 10.48 -10.38
N HIS A 83 -2.03 11.62 -10.94
CA HIS A 83 -0.68 12.13 -10.77
C HIS A 83 -0.42 12.55 -9.31
N GLU A 84 -1.42 13.10 -8.64
CA GLU A 84 -1.35 13.51 -7.24
C GLU A 84 -2.30 12.67 -6.41
N GLN A 85 -1.77 12.04 -5.37
CA GLN A 85 -2.54 11.25 -4.41
C GLN A 85 -2.46 11.90 -3.04
N PRO A 86 -3.59 12.24 -2.40
CA PRO A 86 -3.56 12.78 -1.04
C PRO A 86 -3.04 11.72 -0.09
N LEU A 87 -2.16 12.11 0.83
CA LEU A 87 -1.73 11.27 1.93
C LEU A 87 -2.86 11.18 2.94
N ASP A 88 -3.12 10.01 3.53
CA ASP A 88 -4.20 9.87 4.51
C ASP A 88 -3.88 10.59 5.83
N LEU A 89 -4.85 11.28 6.41
CA LEU A 89 -4.69 11.90 7.74
C LEU A 89 -4.28 10.88 8.82
N LEU A 90 -4.75 9.63 8.69
CA LEU A 90 -4.38 8.54 9.59
C LEU A 90 -2.89 8.23 9.53
N PHE A 91 -2.27 8.36 8.35
CA PHE A 91 -0.83 8.20 8.22
C PHE A 91 -0.08 9.30 8.97
N VAL A 92 -0.51 10.56 8.84
CA VAL A 92 0.04 11.67 9.63
C VAL A 92 -0.17 11.44 11.13
N LYS A 93 -1.30 10.84 11.52
CA LYS A 93 -1.53 10.46 12.92
C LYS A 93 -0.55 9.37 13.40
N ARG A 94 -0.23 8.38 12.55
CA ARG A 94 0.78 7.37 12.86
C ARG A 94 2.16 8.00 13.04
N ILE A 95 2.54 8.97 12.21
CA ILE A 95 3.79 9.74 12.37
C ILE A 95 3.83 10.39 13.76
N PHE A 96 2.80 11.15 14.12
CA PHE A 96 2.71 11.79 15.44
C PHE A 96 2.84 10.78 16.59
N THR A 97 2.10 9.67 16.51
CA THR A 97 2.10 8.65 17.58
C THR A 97 3.45 7.97 17.72
N GLU A 98 4.10 7.64 16.60
CA GLU A 98 5.42 6.99 16.64
C GLU A 98 6.52 7.96 17.09
N LEU A 99 6.45 9.22 16.65
CA LEU A 99 7.39 10.26 17.07
C LEU A 99 7.29 10.55 18.56
N HIS A 100 6.06 10.71 19.07
CA HIS A 100 5.80 10.87 20.51
C HIS A 100 6.33 9.67 21.31
N ARG A 101 6.09 8.44 20.82
CA ARG A 101 6.58 7.23 21.47
C ARG A 101 8.11 7.19 21.56
N ARG A 102 8.80 7.60 20.49
CA ARG A 102 10.27 7.63 20.47
C ARG A 102 10.84 8.72 21.36
N GLU A 103 10.29 9.92 21.33
CA GLU A 103 10.79 11.00 22.19
C GLU A 103 10.53 10.72 23.67
N ALA A 104 9.35 10.20 24.03
CA ALA A 104 9.05 9.81 25.41
C ALA A 104 9.95 8.68 25.93
N ALA A 105 10.62 7.94 25.04
CA ALA A 105 11.61 6.93 25.42
C ALA A 105 13.04 7.49 25.56
N MET A 106 13.32 8.68 25.02
CA MET A 106 14.64 9.32 25.06
C MET A 106 14.73 10.48 26.04
N ARG A 107 13.63 11.18 26.28
CA ARG A 107 13.53 12.38 27.12
C ARG A 107 12.56 12.15 28.27
N ASP A 108 13.09 12.12 29.50
CA ASP A 108 12.29 11.97 30.73
C ASP A 108 11.55 13.26 31.12
N ASP A 109 11.96 14.41 30.59
CA ASP A 109 11.40 15.74 30.84
C ASP A 109 10.22 16.11 29.93
N LEU A 110 9.89 15.25 28.95
CA LEU A 110 8.85 15.53 27.97
C LEU A 110 7.44 15.42 28.56
N PRO A 111 6.60 16.48 28.46
CA PRO A 111 5.22 16.40 28.94
C PRO A 111 4.38 15.37 28.17
N GLU A 112 3.40 14.75 28.84
CA GLU A 112 2.53 13.75 28.22
C GLU A 112 1.84 14.27 26.96
N GLY A 113 1.90 13.49 25.87
CA GLY A 113 1.28 13.83 24.58
C GLY A 113 1.95 14.96 23.80
N LYS A 114 3.12 15.44 24.23
CA LYS A 114 3.88 16.50 23.56
C LYS A 114 5.09 15.96 22.80
N ILE A 115 5.56 16.74 21.83
CA ILE A 115 6.72 16.46 20.97
C ILE A 115 7.57 17.72 20.90
N SER A 116 8.89 17.61 20.79
CA SER A 116 9.75 18.79 20.59
C SER A 116 9.56 19.40 19.19
N VAL A 117 9.78 20.72 19.10
CA VAL A 117 9.73 21.43 17.80
C VAL A 117 10.80 20.92 16.84
N GLU A 118 11.96 20.52 17.37
CA GLU A 118 13.07 19.96 16.58
C GLU A 118 12.66 18.64 15.91
N ALA A 119 12.10 17.70 16.68
CA ALA A 119 11.62 16.43 16.15
C ALA A 119 10.48 16.63 15.14
N PHE A 120 9.60 17.60 15.39
CA PHE A 120 8.55 17.99 14.45
C PHE A 120 9.10 18.55 13.13
N GLN A 121 10.05 19.49 13.19
CA GLN A 121 10.74 20.07 12.05
C GLN A 121 11.40 18.97 11.21
N MET A 122 12.28 18.18 11.83
CA MET A 122 13.03 17.14 11.14
C MET A 122 12.11 16.12 10.47
N SER A 123 11.08 15.66 11.18
CA SER A 123 10.19 14.62 10.66
C SER A 123 9.38 15.11 9.47
N LEU A 124 8.80 16.31 9.55
CA LEU A 124 7.99 16.85 8.45
C LEU A 124 8.84 17.29 7.26
N GLU A 125 10.02 17.86 7.50
CA GLU A 125 10.96 18.17 6.42
C GLU A 125 11.38 16.91 5.65
N ARG A 126 11.69 15.81 6.37
CA ARG A 126 11.95 14.49 5.76
C ARG A 126 10.74 13.97 5.00
N LEU A 127 9.54 14.09 5.55
CA LEU A 127 8.30 13.67 4.88
C LEU A 127 8.14 14.42 3.55
N PHE A 128 8.29 15.73 3.56
CA PHE A 128 8.12 16.57 2.37
C PHE A 128 9.21 16.35 1.33
N TYR A 129 10.45 16.16 1.76
CA TYR A 129 11.54 15.72 0.89
C TYR A 129 11.21 14.39 0.19
N LEU A 130 10.76 13.37 0.94
CA LEU A 130 10.41 12.05 0.40
C LEU A 130 9.22 12.10 -0.57
N LEU A 131 8.28 13.01 -0.33
CA LEU A 131 7.13 13.24 -1.21
C LEU A 131 7.49 14.01 -2.49
N GLY A 132 8.68 14.63 -2.55
CA GLY A 132 9.11 15.49 -3.65
C GLY A 132 8.37 16.84 -3.65
N ASP A 133 8.05 17.35 -2.47
CA ASP A 133 7.44 18.66 -2.30
C ASP A 133 8.51 19.75 -2.54
N PRO A 134 8.28 20.71 -3.45
CA PRO A 134 9.28 21.73 -3.79
C PRO A 134 9.46 22.79 -2.69
N ASP A 135 8.49 22.95 -1.79
CA ASP A 135 8.54 24.00 -0.79
C ASP A 135 9.29 23.52 0.47
N PRO A 136 10.15 24.34 1.09
CA PRO A 136 10.76 24.01 2.38
C PRO A 136 9.70 24.01 3.49
N PHE A 137 9.95 23.22 4.53
CA PHE A 137 9.09 23.18 5.70
C PHE A 137 9.72 23.98 6.85
N GLU A 138 8.93 24.86 7.45
CA GLU A 138 9.35 25.66 8.60
C GLU A 138 8.34 25.48 9.75
N ALA A 139 8.78 24.82 10.81
CA ALA A 139 7.96 24.51 11.98
C ALA A 139 7.50 25.77 12.72
N GLU A 140 8.30 26.84 12.68
CA GLU A 140 8.03 28.09 13.41
C GLU A 140 6.70 28.72 12.99
N TRP A 141 6.34 28.66 11.70
CA TRP A 141 5.06 29.17 11.21
C TRP A 141 3.85 28.49 11.85
N TYR A 142 4.00 27.22 12.23
CA TYR A 142 2.95 26.42 12.85
C TYR A 142 3.01 26.48 14.37
N ALA A 143 4.19 26.34 14.95
CA ALA A 143 4.41 26.32 16.40
C ALA A 143 4.31 27.71 17.05
N ARG A 144 4.54 28.80 16.30
CA ARG A 144 4.45 30.20 16.77
C ARG A 144 5.16 30.45 18.10
N GLY A 145 6.39 29.93 18.23
CA GLY A 145 7.21 30.06 19.44
C GLY A 145 6.81 29.12 20.59
N ALA A 146 5.93 28.15 20.36
CA ALA A 146 5.65 27.10 21.35
C ALA A 146 6.91 26.24 21.58
N GLU A 147 7.17 25.90 22.84
CA GLU A 147 8.26 24.99 23.22
C GLU A 147 8.00 23.54 22.75
N TYR A 148 6.73 23.17 22.63
CA TYR A 148 6.29 21.82 22.28
C TYR A 148 5.16 21.82 21.25
N VAL A 149 5.09 20.72 20.51
CA VAL A 149 4.14 20.47 19.44
C VAL A 149 3.16 19.37 19.85
N GLU A 150 1.88 19.71 19.77
CA GLU A 150 0.77 18.76 19.94
C GLU A 150 0.20 18.29 18.59
N TRP A 151 -0.66 17.27 18.63
CA TRP A 151 -1.39 16.74 17.46
C TRP A 151 -2.11 17.83 16.65
N GLY A 152 -2.59 18.90 17.29
CA GLY A 152 -3.25 20.02 16.61
C GLY A 152 -2.38 20.67 15.53
N HIS A 153 -1.07 20.78 15.76
CA HIS A 153 -0.14 21.36 14.80
C HIS A 153 0.07 20.46 13.58
N PHE A 154 0.20 19.15 13.77
CA PHE A 154 0.24 18.17 12.66
C PHE A 154 -1.03 18.25 11.80
N PHE A 155 -2.19 18.37 12.46
CA PHE A 155 -3.46 18.53 11.74
C PHE A 155 -3.52 19.86 10.97
N GLN A 156 -2.97 20.94 11.53
CA GLN A 156 -2.87 22.24 10.84
C GLN A 156 -1.97 22.16 9.61
N VAL A 157 -0.81 21.50 9.70
CA VAL A 157 0.06 21.25 8.54
C VAL A 157 -0.69 20.46 7.47
N TYR A 158 -1.32 19.35 7.85
CA TYR A 158 -2.09 18.50 6.94
C TYR A 158 -3.17 19.29 6.19
N ARG A 159 -3.92 20.13 6.91
CA ARG A 159 -5.01 20.94 6.35
C ARG A 159 -4.52 22.09 5.48
N SER A 160 -3.41 22.73 5.84
CA SER A 160 -2.89 23.91 5.13
C SER A 160 -2.11 23.55 3.87
N ARG A 161 -1.24 22.54 3.95
CA ARG A 161 -0.33 22.17 2.86
C ARG A 161 -0.91 21.16 1.88
N ASN A 162 -2.03 20.51 2.24
CA ASN A 162 -2.66 19.44 1.46
C ASN A 162 -1.62 18.41 0.97
N VAL A 163 -1.10 17.63 1.91
CA VAL A 163 0.03 16.72 1.70
C VAL A 163 -0.30 15.71 0.59
N VAL A 164 0.35 15.84 -0.56
CA VAL A 164 0.14 14.99 -1.74
C VAL A 164 1.43 14.26 -2.15
N VAL A 165 1.27 13.02 -2.57
CA VAL A 165 2.29 12.22 -3.25
C VAL A 165 2.20 12.51 -4.75
N ARG A 166 3.29 13.01 -5.35
CA ARG A 166 3.39 13.21 -6.81
C ARG A 166 4.02 11.97 -7.46
N LEU A 167 3.26 11.31 -8.33
CA LEU A 167 3.64 10.07 -9.01
C LEU A 167 4.10 10.35 -10.45
N SER A 168 5.23 9.76 -10.83
CA SER A 168 5.70 9.75 -12.21
C SER A 168 4.79 8.89 -13.12
N VAL A 169 4.92 9.06 -14.44
CA VAL A 169 4.17 8.25 -15.41
C VAL A 169 4.49 6.76 -15.26
N PHE A 170 5.76 6.41 -15.03
CA PHE A 170 6.17 5.02 -14.84
C PHE A 170 5.61 4.43 -13.53
N GLU A 171 5.61 5.21 -12.44
CA GLU A 171 4.97 4.80 -11.17
C GLU A 171 3.47 4.53 -11.36
N ARG A 172 2.77 5.37 -12.14
CA ARG A 172 1.34 5.20 -12.42
C ARG A 172 1.07 3.93 -13.23
N ILE A 173 1.88 3.65 -14.24
CA ILE A 173 1.76 2.42 -15.04
C ILE A 173 2.00 1.20 -14.13
N PHE A 174 3.08 1.23 -13.35
CA PHE A 174 3.39 0.14 -12.43
C PHE A 174 2.26 -0.11 -11.42
N LEU A 175 1.76 0.93 -10.75
CA LEU A 175 0.66 0.83 -9.79
C LEU A 175 -0.63 0.30 -10.42
N THR A 176 -0.91 0.66 -11.68
CA THR A 176 -2.06 0.14 -12.43
C THR A 176 -1.95 -1.37 -12.66
N MET A 177 -0.73 -1.88 -12.87
CA MET A 177 -0.47 -3.28 -13.16
C MET A 177 -0.27 -4.15 -11.91
N ASP A 178 0.20 -3.55 -10.81
CA ASP A 178 0.54 -4.29 -9.59
C ASP A 178 -0.59 -4.28 -8.56
N ASN A 179 -1.32 -3.17 -8.44
CA ASN A 179 -2.37 -3.00 -7.44
C ASN A 179 -3.75 -2.79 -8.10
N ALA A 180 -4.61 -3.80 -7.99
CA ALA A 180 -5.97 -3.79 -8.54
C ALA A 180 -6.89 -2.72 -7.91
N ASP A 181 -6.59 -2.27 -6.69
CA ASP A 181 -7.39 -1.26 -6.00
C ASP A 181 -7.00 0.18 -6.33
N SER A 182 -5.90 0.37 -7.07
CA SER A 182 -5.36 1.70 -7.39
C SER A 182 -6.28 2.53 -8.30
N SER A 183 -7.02 1.88 -9.20
CA SER A 183 -7.94 2.54 -10.15
C SER A 183 -8.95 1.55 -10.73
N ILE A 184 -10.00 2.06 -11.38
CA ILE A 184 -10.96 1.21 -12.09
C ILE A 184 -10.26 0.44 -13.22
N LEU A 185 -9.35 1.10 -13.96
CA LEU A 185 -8.56 0.45 -15.00
C LEU A 185 -7.69 -0.67 -14.43
N ALA A 186 -7.06 -0.45 -13.28
CA ALA A 186 -6.25 -1.48 -12.62
C ALA A 186 -7.09 -2.71 -12.25
N GLY A 187 -8.30 -2.49 -11.71
CA GLY A 187 -9.26 -3.56 -11.43
C GLY A 187 -9.65 -4.34 -12.70
N PHE A 188 -9.93 -3.63 -13.80
CA PHE A 188 -10.23 -4.26 -15.09
C PHE A 188 -9.06 -5.08 -15.63
N VAL A 189 -7.85 -4.51 -15.65
CA VAL A 189 -6.63 -5.18 -16.11
C VAL A 189 -6.33 -6.42 -15.28
N SER A 190 -6.42 -6.31 -13.95
CA SER A 190 -6.22 -7.44 -13.03
C SER A 190 -7.24 -8.56 -13.29
N ASN A 191 -8.52 -8.22 -13.44
CA ASN A 191 -9.57 -9.21 -13.75
C ASN A 191 -9.39 -9.84 -15.12
N PHE A 192 -8.97 -9.07 -16.12
CA PHE A 192 -8.66 -9.57 -17.45
C PHE A 192 -7.49 -10.55 -17.43
N ILE A 193 -6.39 -10.21 -16.74
CA ILE A 193 -5.24 -11.10 -16.56
C ILE A 193 -5.68 -12.39 -15.86
N LEU A 194 -6.50 -12.30 -14.81
CA LEU A 194 -7.05 -13.47 -14.12
C LEU A 194 -7.86 -14.36 -15.05
N LEU A 195 -8.73 -13.77 -15.88
CA LEU A 195 -9.51 -14.50 -16.89
C LEU A 195 -8.59 -15.21 -17.89
N VAL A 196 -7.54 -14.54 -18.37
CA VAL A 196 -6.55 -15.13 -19.29
C VAL A 196 -5.82 -16.30 -18.63
N ILE A 197 -5.48 -16.21 -17.34
CA ILE A 197 -4.87 -17.33 -16.58
C ILE A 197 -5.81 -18.53 -16.52
N LEU A 198 -7.11 -18.31 -16.27
CA LEU A 198 -8.10 -19.38 -16.25
C LEU A 198 -8.25 -20.04 -17.62
N VAL A 199 -8.42 -19.25 -18.68
CA VAL A 199 -8.52 -19.75 -20.06
C VAL A 199 -7.27 -20.52 -20.47
N SER A 200 -6.08 -20.00 -20.14
CA SER A 200 -4.80 -20.67 -20.39
C SER A 200 -4.69 -22.01 -19.65
N SER A 201 -5.16 -22.08 -18.40
CA SER A 201 -5.13 -23.29 -17.59
C SER A 201 -6.12 -24.34 -18.09
N LEU A 202 -7.32 -23.92 -18.51
CA LEU A 202 -8.31 -24.81 -19.13
C LEU A 202 -7.82 -25.33 -20.48
N ALA A 203 -7.25 -24.46 -21.31
CA ALA A 203 -6.65 -24.85 -22.59
C ALA A 203 -5.55 -25.90 -22.40
N PHE A 204 -4.75 -25.77 -21.34
CA PHE A 204 -3.78 -26.79 -20.95
C PHE A 204 -4.43 -28.13 -20.66
N ILE A 205 -5.41 -28.14 -19.75
CA ILE A 205 -6.08 -29.35 -19.30
C ILE A 205 -6.68 -30.07 -20.51
N PHE A 206 -7.37 -29.35 -21.39
CA PHE A 206 -7.90 -29.93 -22.62
C PHE A 206 -6.82 -30.47 -23.55
N SER A 207 -5.68 -29.78 -23.68
CA SER A 207 -4.55 -30.30 -24.50
C SER A 207 -3.94 -31.59 -23.96
N THR A 208 -4.09 -31.87 -22.65
CA THR A 208 -3.57 -33.11 -22.06
C THR A 208 -4.47 -34.32 -22.30
N MET A 209 -5.75 -34.10 -22.64
CA MET A 209 -6.73 -35.15 -22.89
C MET A 209 -6.31 -36.05 -24.06
N PRO A 210 -6.56 -37.36 -23.98
CA PRO A 210 -6.12 -38.34 -24.98
C PRO A 210 -6.76 -38.10 -26.35
N GLU A 211 -7.99 -37.57 -26.42
CA GLU A 211 -8.65 -37.28 -27.71
C GLU A 211 -7.85 -36.24 -28.53
N CYS A 212 -7.22 -35.27 -27.88
CA CYS A 212 -6.35 -34.29 -28.54
C CYS A 212 -5.00 -34.86 -28.99
N LYS A 213 -4.55 -35.98 -28.39
CA LYS A 213 -3.32 -36.69 -28.78
C LYS A 213 -3.55 -37.62 -29.97
N ILE A 214 -4.75 -38.16 -30.10
CA ILE A 214 -5.13 -39.12 -31.15
C ILE A 214 -5.63 -38.36 -32.40
N ALA A 215 -6.44 -37.30 -32.23
CA ALA A 215 -6.95 -36.46 -33.32
C ALA A 215 -5.99 -35.29 -33.67
N GLN A 216 -4.71 -35.62 -33.95
CA GLN A 216 -3.65 -34.65 -34.26
C GLN A 216 -3.93 -33.70 -35.43
N GLY A 217 -4.96 -33.97 -36.25
CA GLY A 217 -5.40 -33.13 -37.37
C GLY A 217 -6.65 -32.28 -37.11
N SER A 218 -7.22 -32.28 -35.90
CA SER A 218 -8.41 -31.46 -35.60
C SER A 218 -8.08 -29.97 -35.47
N SER A 219 -8.90 -29.11 -36.08
CA SER A 219 -8.78 -27.63 -36.02
C SER A 219 -8.78 -27.08 -34.59
N LEU A 220 -9.39 -27.81 -33.66
CA LEU A 220 -9.44 -27.50 -32.23
C LEU A 220 -8.05 -27.57 -31.57
N CYS A 221 -7.27 -28.61 -31.85
CA CYS A 221 -5.92 -28.76 -31.27
C CYS A 221 -4.96 -27.65 -31.75
N HIS A 222 -5.07 -27.23 -33.01
CA HIS A 222 -4.30 -26.10 -33.53
C HIS A 222 -4.72 -24.78 -32.88
N SER A 223 -6.04 -24.57 -32.69
CA SER A 223 -6.57 -23.39 -32.00
C SER A 223 -6.10 -23.30 -30.55
N LEU A 224 -6.10 -24.42 -29.82
CA LEU A 224 -5.60 -24.48 -28.44
C LEU A 224 -4.12 -24.12 -28.34
N LYS A 225 -3.28 -24.59 -29.27
CA LYS A 225 -1.86 -24.20 -29.33
C LYS A 225 -1.67 -22.70 -29.60
N ASN A 226 -2.50 -22.12 -30.48
CA ASN A 226 -2.49 -20.67 -30.75
C ASN A 226 -2.89 -19.86 -29.52
N VAL A 227 -3.92 -20.32 -28.77
CA VAL A 227 -4.33 -19.70 -27.51
C VAL A 227 -3.19 -19.76 -26.49
N GLU A 228 -2.52 -20.90 -26.34
CA GLU A 228 -1.37 -21.01 -25.43
C GLU A 228 -0.23 -20.06 -25.80
N LEU A 229 0.06 -19.90 -27.09
CA LEU A 229 1.06 -18.94 -27.58
C LEU A 229 0.63 -17.50 -27.27
N GLY A 230 -0.64 -17.15 -27.53
CA GLY A 230 -1.18 -15.82 -27.24
C GLY A 230 -1.13 -15.48 -25.75
N CYS A 231 -1.54 -16.41 -24.88
CA CYS A 231 -1.47 -16.25 -23.43
C CYS A 231 -0.01 -16.09 -22.96
N LEU A 232 0.92 -16.87 -23.49
CA LEU A 232 2.34 -16.73 -23.16
C LEU A 232 2.89 -15.34 -23.54
N LEU A 233 2.58 -14.84 -24.74
CA LEU A 233 3.01 -13.52 -25.18
C LEU A 233 2.44 -12.41 -24.29
N LEU A 234 1.16 -12.52 -23.91
CA LEU A 234 0.52 -11.58 -22.99
C LEU A 234 1.22 -11.58 -21.62
N PHE A 235 1.56 -12.76 -21.10
CA PHE A 235 2.25 -12.89 -19.81
C PHE A 235 3.67 -12.35 -19.86
N ILE A 236 4.40 -12.59 -20.95
CA ILE A 236 5.72 -11.98 -21.18
C ILE A 236 5.59 -10.45 -21.20
N LEU A 237 4.66 -9.91 -21.99
CA LEU A 237 4.45 -8.47 -22.12
C LEU A 237 4.12 -7.84 -20.76
N GLU A 238 3.23 -8.45 -20.00
CA GLU A 238 2.83 -7.99 -18.68
C GLU A 238 3.99 -8.01 -17.67
N TYR A 239 4.77 -9.09 -17.64
CA TYR A 239 5.92 -9.20 -16.76
C TYR A 239 7.01 -8.20 -17.15
N LEU A 240 7.31 -8.06 -18.45
CA LEU A 240 8.27 -7.09 -18.96
C LEU A 240 7.83 -5.65 -18.65
N LEU A 241 6.55 -5.33 -18.81
CA LEU A 241 6.05 -3.99 -18.48
C LEU A 241 6.30 -3.64 -17.01
N ARG A 242 6.11 -4.61 -16.09
CA ARG A 242 6.42 -4.43 -14.67
C ARG A 242 7.92 -4.29 -14.41
N VAL A 243 8.76 -5.11 -15.03
CA VAL A 243 10.23 -5.01 -14.89
C VAL A 243 10.77 -3.70 -15.45
N CYS A 244 10.26 -3.23 -16.58
CA CYS A 244 10.67 -1.97 -17.20
C CYS A 244 10.17 -0.73 -16.44
N THR A 245 9.18 -0.87 -15.56
CA THR A 245 8.61 0.25 -14.78
C THR A 245 9.05 0.22 -13.31
N CYS A 246 9.45 -0.94 -12.76
CA CYS A 246 9.77 -1.09 -11.34
C CYS A 246 10.99 -0.28 -10.88
N TRP A 247 11.98 -0.06 -11.76
CA TRP A 247 13.18 0.72 -11.42
C TRP A 247 12.84 2.17 -11.05
N ALA A 248 11.77 2.72 -11.64
CA ALA A 248 11.30 4.08 -11.40
C ALA A 248 10.42 4.21 -10.14
N VAL A 249 10.02 3.09 -9.54
CA VAL A 249 9.13 3.09 -8.38
C VAL A 249 9.92 3.38 -7.11
N ARG A 250 9.54 4.45 -6.41
CA ARG A 250 10.05 4.74 -5.07
C ARG A 250 9.37 3.84 -4.04
N GLY A 251 9.94 2.65 -3.82
CA GLY A 251 9.45 1.71 -2.81
C GLY A 251 9.29 2.31 -1.41
N ASN A 252 10.10 3.33 -1.08
CA ASN A 252 10.03 4.07 0.18
C ASN A 252 8.71 4.85 0.37
N VAL A 253 8.04 5.25 -0.71
CA VAL A 253 6.79 6.03 -0.66
C VAL A 253 5.56 5.13 -0.80
N VAL A 254 5.69 4.02 -1.55
CA VAL A 254 4.59 3.06 -1.76
C VAL A 254 4.31 2.25 -0.49
N ASP A 255 5.34 1.85 0.26
CA ASP A 255 5.17 1.17 1.53
C ASP A 255 5.05 2.18 2.68
N GLN A 256 3.82 2.40 3.16
CA GLN A 256 3.56 3.29 4.29
C GLN A 256 4.37 2.92 5.54
N GLY A 257 4.66 1.63 5.77
CA GLY A 257 5.47 1.22 6.93
C GLY A 257 6.90 1.73 6.83
N ARG A 258 7.51 1.57 5.66
CA ARG A 258 8.87 2.05 5.38
C ARG A 258 8.93 3.58 5.33
N LEU A 259 7.90 4.23 4.78
CA LEU A 259 7.78 5.69 4.79
C LEU A 259 7.76 6.23 6.22
N LEU A 260 6.96 5.61 7.10
CA LEU A 260 6.87 5.99 8.51
C LEU A 260 8.23 5.88 9.21
N GLU A 261 8.95 4.80 8.97
CA GLU A 261 10.27 4.57 9.56
C GLU A 261 11.31 5.60 9.09
N LEU A 262 11.31 5.96 7.80
CA LEU A 262 12.22 6.97 7.25
C LEU A 262 11.89 8.39 7.75
N VAL A 263 10.60 8.70 7.89
CA VAL A 263 10.12 10.01 8.36
C VAL A 263 10.50 10.25 9.83
N VAL A 264 10.34 9.23 10.68
CA VAL A 264 10.61 9.33 12.13
C VAL A 264 12.06 8.91 12.47
N GLY A 265 12.78 8.32 11.52
CA GLY A 265 14.17 7.90 11.68
C GLY A 265 15.13 9.09 11.75
N HIS A 266 16.36 8.81 12.20
CA HIS A 266 17.49 9.76 12.13
C HIS A 266 18.49 9.38 11.04
N GLU A 267 18.37 8.18 10.46
CA GLU A 267 19.27 7.68 9.43
C GLU A 267 19.21 8.53 8.16
N ALA A 268 20.32 8.51 7.40
CA ALA A 268 20.38 9.18 6.10
C ALA A 268 19.40 8.52 5.13
N ILE A 269 18.74 9.33 4.31
CA ILE A 269 17.82 8.83 3.28
C ILE A 269 18.66 8.22 2.17
N ASP A 270 18.89 6.91 2.23
CA ASP A 270 19.50 6.17 1.13
C ASP A 270 18.43 5.89 0.07
N GLU A 271 18.48 6.66 -1.02
CA GLU A 271 17.68 6.43 -2.22
C GLU A 271 18.26 5.23 -2.99
N GLY A 272 18.23 4.05 -2.37
CA GLY A 272 18.97 2.87 -2.81
C GLY A 272 18.94 2.59 -4.32
N ASN A 273 20.04 2.02 -4.82
CA ASN A 273 20.33 1.85 -6.24
C ASN A 273 19.15 1.30 -7.07
N PRO A 274 18.89 1.84 -8.29
CA PRO A 274 17.78 1.38 -9.14
C PRO A 274 17.88 -0.10 -9.50
N VAL A 275 19.11 -0.61 -9.66
CA VAL A 275 19.37 -2.04 -9.91
C VAL A 275 18.95 -2.89 -8.71
N LEU A 276 19.22 -2.44 -7.48
CA LEU A 276 18.85 -3.17 -6.28
C LEU A 276 17.33 -3.26 -6.13
N ARG A 277 16.60 -2.18 -6.49
CA ARG A 277 15.13 -2.18 -6.53
C ARG A 277 14.59 -3.20 -7.53
N LEU A 278 15.19 -3.27 -8.72
CA LEU A 278 14.84 -4.26 -9.73
C LEU A 278 15.12 -5.70 -9.26
N LEU A 279 16.27 -5.95 -8.65
CA LEU A 279 16.62 -7.27 -8.11
C LEU A 279 15.64 -7.68 -6.99
N TYR A 280 15.33 -6.75 -6.08
CA TYR A 280 14.34 -6.97 -5.03
C TYR A 280 12.98 -7.33 -5.62
N PHE A 281 12.55 -6.62 -6.67
CA PHE A 281 11.32 -6.91 -7.38
C PHE A 281 11.33 -8.30 -8.02
N VAL A 282 12.39 -8.68 -8.74
CA VAL A 282 12.48 -9.97 -9.44
C VAL A 282 12.49 -11.15 -8.47
N VAL A 283 13.15 -11.02 -7.32
CA VAL A 283 13.25 -12.06 -6.29
C VAL A 283 11.98 -12.18 -5.44
N ALA A 284 11.08 -11.19 -5.48
CA ALA A 284 9.83 -11.24 -4.75
C ALA A 284 8.97 -12.47 -5.17
N PRO A 285 8.35 -13.20 -4.23
CA PRO A 285 7.74 -14.50 -4.49
C PRO A 285 6.63 -14.45 -5.55
N ALA A 286 5.82 -13.38 -5.56
CA ALA A 286 4.78 -13.18 -6.58
C ALA A 286 5.37 -13.05 -7.99
N ASN A 287 6.48 -12.33 -8.13
CA ASN A 287 7.15 -12.11 -9.41
C ASN A 287 7.95 -13.34 -9.84
N LEU A 288 8.44 -14.14 -8.89
CA LEU A 288 9.08 -15.42 -9.18
C LEU A 288 8.09 -16.44 -9.74
N ILE A 289 6.85 -16.48 -9.22
CA ILE A 289 5.78 -17.31 -9.78
C ILE A 289 5.47 -16.88 -11.22
N ASP A 290 5.38 -15.57 -11.48
CA ASP A 290 5.17 -15.06 -12.84
C ASP A 290 6.31 -15.45 -13.78
N ALA A 291 7.57 -15.31 -13.33
CA ALA A 291 8.74 -15.71 -14.10
C ALA A 291 8.76 -17.23 -14.37
N ALA A 292 8.47 -18.06 -13.37
CA ALA A 292 8.41 -19.51 -13.48
C ALA A 292 7.32 -19.98 -14.44
N ALA A 293 6.20 -19.25 -14.55
CA ALA A 293 5.14 -19.55 -15.49
C ALA A 293 5.51 -19.24 -16.95
N ILE A 294 6.35 -18.22 -17.19
CA ILE A 294 6.79 -17.78 -18.52
C ILE A 294 7.99 -18.59 -19.01
N LEU A 295 8.90 -18.95 -18.11
CA LEU A 295 10.21 -19.54 -18.40
C LEU A 295 10.12 -20.79 -19.30
N PRO A 296 9.24 -21.78 -19.07
CA PRO A 296 9.19 -22.97 -19.91
C PRO A 296 8.76 -22.67 -21.36
N GLY A 297 7.91 -21.65 -21.54
CA GLY A 297 7.44 -21.22 -22.85
C GLY A 297 8.52 -20.49 -23.64
N VAL A 298 9.33 -19.68 -22.95
CA VAL A 298 10.45 -18.93 -23.51
C VAL A 298 11.63 -19.85 -23.81
N VAL A 299 12.07 -20.67 -22.86
CA VAL A 299 13.20 -21.60 -23.01
C VAL A 299 12.95 -22.60 -24.14
N SER A 300 11.74 -23.15 -24.22
CA SER A 300 11.37 -24.08 -25.30
C SER A 300 11.41 -23.47 -26.70
N ARG A 301 11.37 -22.14 -26.83
CA ARG A 301 11.41 -21.42 -28.12
C ARG A 301 12.80 -20.89 -28.44
N LEU A 302 13.55 -20.47 -27.42
CA LEU A 302 14.92 -19.96 -27.59
C LEU A 302 15.94 -21.07 -27.78
N PHE A 303 15.72 -22.22 -27.14
CA PHE A 303 16.62 -23.37 -27.22
C PHE A 303 15.89 -24.54 -27.88
N GLU A 304 16.43 -25.10 -28.97
CA GLU A 304 16.01 -26.40 -29.49
C GLU A 304 16.53 -27.50 -28.56
N VAL A 305 15.89 -27.66 -27.40
CA VAL A 305 16.37 -28.56 -26.33
C VAL A 305 16.13 -30.03 -26.69
N LYS A 306 16.98 -30.69 -27.48
CA LYS A 306 16.80 -32.13 -27.78
C LYS A 306 16.87 -33.00 -26.50
N GLY A 307 15.88 -33.88 -26.27
CA GLY A 307 15.91 -34.93 -25.22
C GLY A 307 14.94 -34.77 -24.05
N GLY A 308 15.16 -35.54 -22.96
CA GLY A 308 14.27 -35.67 -21.79
C GLY A 308 13.99 -34.37 -21.01
N ALA A 309 14.81 -33.34 -21.19
CA ALA A 309 14.56 -32.00 -20.66
C ALA A 309 13.22 -31.39 -21.17
N PHE A 310 12.74 -31.78 -22.36
CA PHE A 310 11.41 -31.37 -22.84
C PHE A 310 10.26 -31.87 -21.96
N VAL A 311 10.42 -33.03 -21.30
CA VAL A 311 9.38 -33.59 -20.41
C VAL A 311 9.28 -32.76 -19.14
N VAL A 312 10.42 -32.40 -18.56
CA VAL A 312 10.48 -31.53 -17.38
C VAL A 312 9.91 -30.15 -17.69
N LEU A 313 10.31 -29.54 -18.81
CA LEU A 313 9.77 -28.24 -19.26
C LEU A 313 8.26 -28.27 -19.50
N ARG A 314 7.68 -29.43 -19.84
CA ARG A 314 6.22 -29.60 -19.98
C ARG A 314 5.52 -29.60 -18.62
N LEU A 315 6.12 -30.22 -17.61
CA LEU A 315 5.57 -30.24 -16.24
C LEU A 315 5.66 -28.87 -15.58
N VAL A 316 6.73 -28.11 -15.81
CA VAL A 316 6.88 -26.76 -15.23
C VAL A 316 5.80 -25.79 -15.73
N ARG A 317 5.15 -26.05 -16.89
CA ARG A 317 3.99 -25.25 -17.34
C ARG A 317 2.78 -25.35 -16.41
N LEU A 318 2.68 -26.38 -15.55
CA LEU A 318 1.65 -26.45 -14.50
C LEU A 318 1.77 -25.32 -13.48
N THR A 319 3.00 -24.79 -13.29
CA THR A 319 3.23 -23.68 -12.35
C THR A 319 2.44 -22.43 -12.70
N ARG A 320 1.98 -22.28 -13.96
CA ARG A 320 1.11 -21.18 -14.37
C ARG A 320 -0.22 -21.11 -13.61
N ILE A 321 -0.70 -22.24 -13.08
CA ILE A 321 -1.92 -22.26 -12.22
C ILE A 321 -1.66 -21.50 -10.92
N PHE A 322 -0.45 -21.59 -10.37
CA PHE A 322 -0.09 -20.89 -9.13
C PHE A 322 -0.09 -19.38 -9.28
N ARG A 323 -0.07 -18.86 -10.51
CA ARG A 323 -0.23 -17.43 -10.75
C ARG A 323 -1.58 -16.89 -10.32
N ALA A 324 -2.62 -17.72 -10.28
CA ALA A 324 -3.90 -17.34 -9.69
C ALA A 324 -3.76 -16.94 -8.21
N PHE A 325 -2.70 -17.38 -7.51
CA PHE A 325 -2.39 -16.97 -6.15
C PHE A 325 -1.96 -15.50 -6.03
N LYS A 326 -1.61 -14.83 -7.12
CA LYS A 326 -1.35 -13.38 -7.14
C LYS A 326 -2.64 -12.55 -6.92
N SER A 327 -3.82 -13.12 -7.17
CA SER A 327 -5.09 -12.44 -6.91
C SER A 327 -5.12 -11.89 -5.48
N PRO A 328 -5.54 -10.63 -5.26
CA PRO A 328 -5.59 -10.05 -3.91
C PRO A 328 -6.43 -10.90 -2.95
N ALA A 329 -7.55 -11.47 -3.44
CA ALA A 329 -8.39 -12.39 -2.66
C ALA A 329 -7.65 -13.67 -2.24
N MET A 330 -6.83 -14.23 -3.14
CA MET A 330 -6.02 -15.40 -2.81
C MET A 330 -4.84 -15.06 -1.90
N SER A 331 -4.21 -13.89 -2.09
CA SER A 331 -3.10 -13.44 -1.24
C SER A 331 -3.53 -13.22 0.21
N GLU A 332 -4.74 -12.70 0.42
CA GLU A 332 -5.33 -12.55 1.75
C GLU A 332 -5.64 -13.91 2.38
N ALA A 333 -6.29 -14.81 1.63
CA ALA A 333 -6.57 -16.17 2.09
C ALA A 333 -5.27 -16.92 2.46
N VAL A 334 -4.25 -16.86 1.60
CA VAL A 334 -2.93 -17.46 1.84
C VAL A 334 -2.26 -16.83 3.06
N ARG A 335 -2.37 -15.51 3.27
CA ARG A 335 -1.81 -14.84 4.46
C ARG A 335 -2.49 -15.33 5.73
N VAL A 336 -3.81 -15.48 5.74
CA VAL A 336 -4.56 -16.01 6.89
C VAL A 336 -4.14 -17.45 7.17
N ILE A 337 -4.11 -18.30 6.14
CA ILE A 337 -3.66 -19.70 6.24
C ILE A 337 -2.23 -19.77 6.75
N SER A 338 -1.33 -18.91 6.25
CA SER A 338 0.06 -18.88 6.68
C SER A 338 0.19 -18.49 8.15
N LYS A 339 -0.60 -17.51 8.62
CA LYS A 339 -0.58 -17.08 10.01
C LYS A 339 -1.11 -18.16 10.95
N THR A 340 -2.20 -18.82 10.57
CA THR A 340 -2.75 -19.93 11.38
C THR A 340 -1.80 -21.12 11.39
N MET A 341 -1.15 -21.42 10.26
CA MET A 341 -0.14 -22.48 10.15
C MET A 341 1.10 -22.18 11.02
N GLN A 342 1.58 -20.93 11.02
CA GLN A 342 2.69 -20.52 11.89
C GLN A 342 2.35 -20.67 13.36
N GLN A 343 1.10 -20.38 13.74
CA GLN A 343 0.63 -20.54 15.12
C GLN A 343 0.48 -22.02 15.53
N SER A 344 0.20 -22.92 14.59
CA SER A 344 -0.01 -24.35 14.87
C SER A 344 1.19 -25.24 14.56
N ILE A 345 2.29 -24.70 14.00
CA ILE A 345 3.43 -25.49 13.51
C ILE A 345 4.07 -26.38 14.58
N GLN A 346 4.11 -25.90 15.83
CA GLN A 346 4.68 -26.65 16.95
C GLN A 346 3.87 -27.93 17.25
N ALA A 347 2.54 -27.84 17.21
CA ALA A 347 1.68 -29.01 17.38
C ALA A 347 1.70 -29.92 16.14
N LEU A 348 1.74 -29.32 14.94
CA LEU A 348 1.77 -30.04 13.68
C LEU A 348 3.00 -30.95 13.55
N TYR A 349 4.18 -30.48 13.98
CA TYR A 349 5.40 -31.29 13.91
C TYR A 349 5.33 -32.52 14.82
N ILE A 350 4.83 -32.39 16.06
CA ILE A 350 4.67 -33.52 16.99
C ILE A 350 3.67 -34.55 16.43
N LEU A 351 2.56 -34.09 15.86
CA LEU A 351 1.59 -34.96 15.21
C LEU A 351 2.21 -35.71 14.02
N ALA A 352 2.92 -35.00 13.14
CA ALA A 352 3.58 -35.59 11.99
C ALA A 352 4.65 -36.62 12.41
N PHE A 353 5.39 -36.36 13.49
CA PHE A 353 6.36 -37.29 14.06
C PHE A 353 5.71 -38.58 14.55
N ASN A 354 4.62 -38.46 15.33
CA ASN A 354 3.89 -39.63 15.83
C ASN A 354 3.22 -40.42 14.70
N LEU A 355 2.69 -39.74 13.68
CA LEU A 355 2.14 -40.38 12.49
C LEU A 355 3.22 -41.16 11.74
N ALA A 356 4.40 -40.56 11.53
CA ALA A 356 5.52 -41.23 10.87
C ALA A 356 6.01 -42.45 11.66
N LEU A 357 6.14 -42.34 12.99
CA LEU A 357 6.49 -43.47 13.86
C LEU A 357 5.44 -44.59 13.74
N GLY A 358 4.16 -44.24 13.73
CA GLY A 358 3.07 -45.19 13.50
C GLY A 358 3.18 -45.90 12.15
N ILE A 359 3.40 -45.15 11.06
CA ILE A 359 3.58 -45.72 9.72
C ILE A 359 4.74 -46.73 9.70
N VAL A 360 5.88 -46.40 10.32
CA VAL A 360 7.05 -47.29 10.35
C VAL A 360 6.78 -48.56 11.18
N ILE A 361 6.21 -48.42 12.37
CA ILE A 361 5.93 -49.57 13.25
C ILE A 361 4.89 -50.50 12.60
N PHE A 362 3.74 -49.95 12.19
CA PHE A 362 2.67 -50.75 11.60
C PHE A 362 3.06 -51.31 10.24
N GLY A 363 3.81 -50.56 9.42
CA GLY A 363 4.37 -51.07 8.17
C GLY A 363 5.31 -52.26 8.39
N SER A 364 6.16 -52.20 9.41
CA SER A 364 7.08 -53.30 9.76
C SER A 364 6.32 -54.54 10.28
N LEU A 365 5.29 -54.35 11.10
CA LEU A 365 4.45 -55.43 11.60
C LEU A 365 3.67 -56.11 10.47
N MET A 366 3.10 -55.33 9.54
CA MET A 366 2.38 -55.86 8.38
C MET A 366 3.33 -56.67 7.49
N TYR A 367 4.52 -56.15 7.20
CA TYR A 367 5.54 -56.86 6.42
C TYR A 367 5.90 -58.22 7.04
N MET A 368 6.08 -58.29 8.37
CA MET A 368 6.34 -59.55 9.06
C MET A 368 5.13 -60.50 9.04
N ALA A 369 3.91 -59.97 9.12
CA ALA A 369 2.69 -60.77 9.10
C ALA A 369 2.39 -61.36 7.71
N GLU A 370 2.75 -60.65 6.65
CA GLU A 370 2.63 -61.13 5.26
C GLU A 370 3.74 -62.13 4.87
N GLY A 371 4.74 -62.30 5.72
CA GLY A 371 5.81 -63.29 5.53
C GLY A 371 7.03 -62.80 4.76
N GLY A 372 7.15 -61.48 4.53
CA GLY A 372 8.27 -60.84 3.82
C GLY A 372 8.14 -60.87 2.31
#